data_AF-A0A261PXN1-F1
#
_entry.id   AF-A0A261PXN1-F1
#
_cell.length_a   1.000
_cell.length_b   1.000
_cell.length_c   1.000
_cell.angle_alpha   90.00
_cell.angle_beta   90.00
_cell.angle_gamma   90.00
#
_symmetry.space_group_name_H-M   'P 1'
#
loop_
_entity.id
_entity.type
_entity.pdbx_description
1 polymer ?
#
loop_
_entity_poly.entity_id
_entity_poly.type
_entity_poly.pdbx_seq_one_letter_code
_entity_poly.pdbx_strand_id
1 'polypeptide(L)'
;MKVDMKDEGRNSKKIFSALSSSVLVKATSKAIQQASRRAMDTSGYVVVAEGDWIVRIHKDGHKERISRIEPIKRPQSVKLD
;
A
#
# COMPACT_ATOMS: atom_id res chain seq x y z
N MET A 1 46.30 21.31 -18.71
CA MET A 1 45.21 20.90 -17.80
C MET A 1 43.94 20.72 -18.63
N LYS A 2 43.51 19.48 -18.85
CA LYS A 2 42.16 19.16 -19.33
C LYS A 2 41.61 18.15 -18.33
N VAL A 3 40.66 18.57 -17.52
CA VAL A 3 39.82 17.68 -16.73
C VAL A 3 38.48 17.61 -17.46
N ASP A 4 38.34 16.58 -18.28
CA ASP A 4 37.07 16.15 -18.82
C ASP A 4 36.22 15.59 -17.68
N MET A 5 35.16 16.32 -17.29
CA MET A 5 34.19 15.85 -16.31
C MET A 5 32.82 15.73 -16.99
N LYS A 6 32.63 14.60 -17.65
CA LYS A 6 31.40 14.20 -18.34
C LYS A 6 30.77 13.05 -17.54
N ASP A 7 29.96 13.35 -16.52
CA ASP A 7 29.21 12.27 -15.85
C ASP A 7 27.94 12.68 -15.05
N GLU A 8 27.19 13.67 -15.51
CA GLU A 8 25.89 14.01 -14.87
C GLU A 8 24.71 13.11 -15.32
N GLY A 9 24.95 12.11 -16.19
CA GLY A 9 23.88 11.27 -16.76
C GLY A 9 23.64 9.91 -16.09
N ARG A 10 24.52 9.46 -15.19
CA ARG A 10 24.48 8.09 -14.63
C ARG A 10 23.68 7.94 -13.33
N ASN A 11 23.31 9.03 -12.67
CA ASN A 11 22.68 8.97 -11.35
C ASN A 11 21.15 8.71 -11.40
N SER A 12 20.46 9.21 -12.43
CA SER A 12 19.00 9.03 -12.57
C SER A 12 18.57 7.58 -12.84
N LYS A 13 19.39 6.79 -13.56
CA LYS A 13 19.11 5.38 -13.86
C LYS A 13 19.21 4.44 -12.66
N LYS A 14 20.03 4.76 -11.64
CA LYS A 14 20.14 3.95 -10.41
C LYS A 14 18.97 4.17 -9.45
N ILE A 15 18.37 5.36 -9.44
CA ILE A 15 17.23 5.68 -8.58
C ILE A 15 15.99 4.88 -9.01
N PHE A 16 15.78 4.72 -10.32
CA PHE A 16 14.69 3.87 -10.84
C PHE A 16 14.91 2.37 -10.58
N SER A 17 16.15 1.87 -10.54
CA SER A 17 16.41 0.46 -10.22
C SER A 17 16.33 0.15 -8.72
N ALA A 18 16.44 1.17 -7.86
CA ALA A 18 16.24 1.06 -6.41
C ALA A 18 14.76 1.10 -6.01
N LEU A 19 13.89 1.65 -6.86
CA LEU A 19 12.43 1.57 -6.76
C LEU A 19 11.92 0.21 -7.26
N SER A 20 12.49 -0.88 -6.76
CA SER A 20 11.89 -2.20 -7.00
C SER A 20 10.54 -2.28 -6.27
N SER A 21 9.60 -3.04 -6.82
CA SER A 21 8.31 -3.33 -6.19
C SER A 21 8.48 -3.77 -4.72
N SER A 22 9.56 -4.51 -4.42
CA SER A 22 9.87 -4.94 -3.05
C SER A 22 10.13 -3.79 -2.07
N VAL A 23 10.79 -2.73 -2.51
CA VAL A 23 11.08 -1.55 -1.67
C VAL A 23 9.82 -0.76 -1.43
N LEU A 24 8.99 -0.59 -2.47
CA LEU A 24 7.67 0.05 -2.36
C LEU A 24 6.77 -0.72 -1.39
N VAL A 25 6.65 -2.04 -1.55
CA VAL A 25 5.86 -2.89 -0.64
C VAL A 25 6.35 -2.75 0.80
N LYS A 26 7.67 -2.75 1.05
CA LYS A 26 8.23 -2.59 2.40
C LYS A 26 7.91 -1.22 3.00
N ALA A 27 8.06 -0.15 2.23
CA ALA A 27 7.76 1.20 2.68
C ALA A 27 6.26 1.37 2.97
N THR A 28 5.41 0.96 2.04
CA THR A 28 3.95 1.05 2.14
C THR A 28 3.41 0.18 3.28
N SER A 29 3.95 -1.03 3.47
CA SER A 29 3.53 -1.92 4.57
C SER A 29 3.73 -1.28 5.93
N LYS A 30 4.88 -0.61 6.15
CA LYS A 30 5.14 0.12 7.41
C LYS A 30 4.15 1.27 7.60
N ALA A 31 3.90 2.04 6.56
CA ALA A 31 2.96 3.16 6.61
C ALA A 31 1.53 2.68 6.91
N ILE A 32 1.07 1.62 6.24
CA ILE A 32 -0.24 1.01 6.48
C ILE A 32 -0.34 0.52 7.92
N GLN A 33 0.66 -0.20 8.43
CA GLN A 33 0.64 -0.66 9.83
C GLN A 33 0.50 0.49 10.82
N GLN A 34 1.22 1.60 10.60
CA GLN A 34 1.12 2.77 11.46
C GLN A 34 -0.26 3.44 11.35
N ALA A 35 -0.80 3.57 10.14
CA ALA A 35 -2.14 4.10 9.91
C ALA A 35 -3.21 3.24 10.60
N SER A 36 -3.13 1.91 10.48
CA SER A 36 -4.05 0.98 11.13
C SER A 36 -3.99 1.07 12.66
N ARG A 37 -2.78 1.20 13.25
CA ARG A 37 -2.64 1.42 14.70
C ARG A 37 -3.35 2.70 15.13
N ARG A 38 -3.09 3.81 14.42
CA ARG A 38 -3.75 5.09 14.72
C ARG A 38 -5.27 5.02 14.53
N ALA A 39 -5.75 4.34 13.50
CA ALA A 39 -7.19 4.12 13.29
C ALA A 39 -7.81 3.31 14.44
N MET A 40 -7.11 2.29 14.93
CA MET A 40 -7.55 1.53 16.10
C MET A 40 -7.59 2.39 17.37
N ASP A 41 -6.61 3.28 17.54
CA ASP A 41 -6.54 4.18 18.69
C ASP A 41 -7.61 5.28 18.66
N THR A 42 -7.90 5.83 17.48
CA THR A 42 -8.86 6.94 17.31
C THR A 42 -10.30 6.44 17.18
N SER A 43 -10.54 5.47 16.30
CA SER A 43 -11.89 5.00 15.94
C SER A 43 -12.30 3.73 16.71
N GLY A 44 -11.36 3.05 17.37
CA GLY A 44 -11.63 1.80 18.08
C GLY A 44 -11.82 0.58 17.17
N TYR A 45 -11.63 0.71 15.86
CA TYR A 45 -11.73 -0.38 14.90
C TYR A 45 -10.91 -0.13 13.63
N VAL A 46 -10.66 -1.21 12.88
CA VAL A 46 -10.13 -1.19 11.52
C VAL A 46 -10.98 -2.06 10.60
N VAL A 47 -10.99 -1.77 9.29
CA VAL A 47 -11.69 -2.58 8.29
C VAL A 47 -10.66 -3.32 7.44
N VAL A 48 -10.83 -4.64 7.30
CA VAL A 48 -9.93 -5.51 6.54
C VAL A 48 -10.72 -6.44 5.64
N ALA A 49 -10.11 -6.89 4.55
CA ALA A 49 -10.61 -8.01 3.76
C ALA A 49 -10.09 -9.32 4.37
N GLU A 50 -11.00 -10.22 4.75
CA GLU A 50 -10.70 -11.56 5.28
C GLU A 50 -11.47 -12.59 4.45
N GLY A 51 -10.76 -13.28 3.55
CA GLY A 51 -11.37 -14.17 2.56
C GLY A 51 -12.32 -13.41 1.62
N ASP A 52 -13.55 -13.90 1.49
CA ASP A 52 -14.61 -13.27 0.68
C ASP A 52 -15.37 -12.17 1.45
N TRP A 53 -14.88 -11.67 2.59
CA TRP A 53 -15.62 -10.72 3.42
C TRP A 53 -14.83 -9.47 3.75
N ILE A 54 -15.54 -8.35 3.79
CA ILE A 54 -15.11 -7.13 4.48
C ILE A 54 -15.49 -7.28 5.95
N VAL A 55 -14.50 -7.22 6.83
CA VAL A 55 -14.63 -7.43 8.27
C VAL A 55 -14.16 -6.19 9.01
N ARG A 56 -14.95 -5.73 9.97
CA ARG A 56 -14.53 -4.75 10.97
C ARG A 56 -13.96 -5.49 12.17
N ILE A 57 -12.73 -5.15 12.52
CA ILE A 57 -12.05 -5.68 13.71
C ILE A 57 -11.99 -4.54 14.73
N HIS A 58 -12.62 -4.75 15.88
CA HIS A 58 -12.62 -3.81 16.98
C HIS A 58 -11.39 -3.99 17.87
N LYS A 59 -11.07 -2.96 18.67
CA LYS A 59 -9.91 -2.94 19.57
C LYS A 59 -9.93 -4.03 20.64
N ASP A 60 -11.12 -4.48 21.03
CA ASP A 60 -11.36 -5.59 21.97
C ASP A 60 -11.19 -6.98 21.33
N GLY A 61 -10.96 -7.04 20.01
CA GLY A 61 -10.82 -8.27 19.24
C GLY A 61 -12.14 -8.80 18.65
N HIS A 62 -13.28 -8.15 18.90
CA HIS A 62 -14.55 -8.51 18.26
C HIS A 62 -14.47 -8.31 16.74
N LYS A 63 -15.01 -9.27 15.98
CA LYS A 63 -15.08 -9.23 14.52
C LYS A 63 -16.52 -9.14 14.03
N GLU A 64 -16.82 -8.13 13.25
CA GLU A 64 -18.12 -7.93 12.60
C GLU A 64 -17.98 -8.07 11.08
N ARG A 65 -18.75 -8.97 10.46
CA ARG A 65 -18.79 -9.11 8.99
C ARG A 65 -19.69 -8.02 8.42
N ILE A 66 -19.13 -7.13 7.60
CA ILE A 66 -19.86 -6.01 6.98
C ILE A 66 -20.53 -6.45 5.69
N SER A 67 -19.75 -6.98 4.74
CA SER A 67 -20.26 -7.33 3.43
C SER A 67 -19.42 -8.41 2.78
N ARG A 68 -20.03 -9.19 1.88
CA ARG A 68 -19.31 -10.16 1.06
C ARG A 68 -18.70 -9.44 -0.14
N ILE A 69 -17.44 -9.75 -0.43
CA ILE A 69 -16.73 -9.29 -1.62
C ILE A 69 -17.25 -10.14 -2.79
N GLU A 70 -18.04 -9.52 -3.66
CA GLU A 70 -18.52 -10.20 -4.86
C GLU A 70 -17.43 -10.20 -5.94
N PRO A 71 -17.23 -11.35 -6.62
CA PRO A 71 -16.29 -11.42 -7.74
C PRO A 71 -16.81 -10.56 -8.89
N ILE A 72 -15.95 -9.66 -9.39
CA ILE A 72 -16.28 -8.83 -10.53
C ILE A 72 -16.33 -9.71 -11.79
N LYS A 73 -17.53 -9.92 -12.34
CA LYS A 73 -17.76 -10.84 -13.48
C LYS A 73 -17.18 -10.35 -14.81
N ARG A 74 -16.81 -9.07 -14.92
CA ARG A 74 -16.19 -8.47 -16.12
C ARG A 74 -15.16 -7.42 -15.71
N PRO A 75 -13.97 -7.35 -16.34
CA PRO A 75 -13.01 -6.28 -16.07
C PRO A 75 -13.67 -4.94 -16.41
N GLN A 76 -13.89 -4.11 -15.39
CA GLN A 76 -14.33 -2.73 -15.59
C GLN A 76 -13.11 -1.89 -15.94
N SER A 77 -13.23 -1.02 -16.95
CA SER A 77 -12.21 -0.04 -17.26
C SER A 77 -12.17 1.00 -16.14
N VAL A 78 -11.22 0.84 -15.22
CA VAL A 78 -10.93 1.86 -14.20
C VAL A 78 -10.18 2.98 -14.91
N LYS A 79 -10.89 4.07 -15.22
CA LYS A 79 -10.25 5.33 -15.61
C LYS A 79 -9.88 6.06 -14.33
N LEU A 80 -8.59 6.29 -14.14
CA LEU A 80 -8.09 7.25 -13.17
C LEU A 80 -8.06 8.59 -13.91
N ASP A 81 -8.88 9.55 -13.46
CA ASP A 81 -8.79 10.95 -13.83
C ASP A 81 -7.71 11.65 -12.98
#